data_AF-A0A8H4JSA5-F1
#
_entry.id   AF-A0A8H4JSA5-F1
#
_cell.length_a   1.000
_cell.length_b   1.000
_cell.length_c   1.000
_cell.angle_alpha   90.00
_cell.angle_beta   90.00
_cell.angle_gamma   90.00
#
_symmetry.space_group_name_H-M   'P 1'
#
loop_
_entity.id
_entity.type
_entity.pdbx_description
1 polymer ?
#
loop_
_entity_poly.entity_id
_entity_poly.type
_entity_poly.pdbx_seq_one_letter_code
_entity_poly.pdbx_strand_id
1 'polypeptide(L)'
;MAVPVPSQQLSRCLANSLNNWNSEAGHETIHAIRPIKAEEEVTIYYDEGGPSNLRRPMLKKSFGFDCACSLCTLPPSQLQASDDRRVRIQQLDTSIGNSFTMMINPKAGLKACLSLLHTLEEEYGVCAVQHNARLYYDAFQICIAHGDVGRATTFAERSYRAKVICEGEDSTETLRMKSFVLQPTTHSSFGALSLRWKTDKEEAFSGYDTVEFEKWLFSQ
;
A
#
# COMPACT_ATOMS: atom_id res chain seq x y z
N MET A 1 4.62 5.79 37.16
CA MET A 1 4.03 7.07 36.74
C MET A 1 3.94 7.04 35.23
N ALA A 2 2.73 6.94 34.67
CA ALA A 2 2.53 7.08 33.24
C ALA A 2 2.52 8.57 32.90
N VAL A 3 3.53 9.04 32.17
CA VAL A 3 3.51 10.38 31.59
C VAL A 3 2.63 10.28 30.35
N PRO A 4 1.49 10.99 30.27
CA PRO A 4 0.69 11.01 29.06
C PRO A 4 1.47 11.79 28.01
N VAL A 5 2.05 11.09 27.04
CA VAL A 5 2.58 11.73 25.84
C VAL A 5 1.37 12.26 25.07
N PRO A 6 1.27 13.56 24.79
CA PRO A 6 0.16 14.08 24.00
C PRO A 6 0.20 13.41 22.63
N SER A 7 -0.87 12.70 22.26
CA SER A 7 -1.05 12.04 20.95
C SER A 7 -0.85 12.97 19.74
N GLN A 8 -0.79 14.29 19.98
CA GLN A 8 -0.67 15.38 19.03
C GLN A 8 0.73 15.51 18.39
N GLN A 9 1.81 14.99 19.00
CA GLN A 9 3.18 15.13 18.47
C GLN A 9 3.61 14.01 17.52
N LEU A 10 2.89 12.88 17.53
CA LEU A 10 3.29 11.68 16.79
C LEU A 10 2.84 11.68 15.33
N SER A 11 1.97 12.61 14.90
CA SER A 11 1.41 12.62 13.53
C SER A 11 2.33 13.30 12.51
N ARG A 12 2.91 12.53 11.58
CA ARG A 12 3.74 13.08 10.48
C ARG A 12 3.25 12.58 9.12
N CYS A 13 3.27 13.46 8.11
CA CYS A 13 2.90 13.09 6.73
C CYS A 13 3.85 12.09 6.04
N LEU A 14 4.98 11.80 6.69
CA LEU A 14 5.94 10.74 6.37
C LEU A 14 6.29 10.02 7.68
N ALA A 15 5.36 9.20 8.16
CA ALA A 15 5.51 8.43 9.39
C ALA A 15 6.61 7.36 9.27
N ASN A 16 7.21 6.98 10.40
CA ASN A 16 8.21 5.90 10.47
C ASN A 16 7.67 4.62 11.11
N SER A 17 6.42 4.65 11.55
CA SER A 17 5.68 3.50 12.05
C SER A 17 4.23 3.53 11.58
N LEU A 18 3.58 2.38 11.61
CA LEU A 18 2.18 2.21 11.30
C LEU A 18 1.45 1.64 12.51
N ASN A 19 0.28 2.20 12.82
CA ASN A 19 -0.64 1.62 13.78
C ASN A 19 -1.67 0.71 13.07
N ASN A 20 -1.98 -0.42 13.69
CA ASN A 20 -3.00 -1.36 13.22
C ASN A 20 -3.79 -1.94 14.38
N TRP A 21 -5.08 -2.25 14.18
CA TRP A 21 -5.85 -2.98 15.18
C TRP A 21 -5.67 -4.49 14.98
N ASN A 22 -5.05 -5.18 15.94
CA ASN A 22 -4.94 -6.63 15.93
C ASN A 22 -6.17 -7.24 16.62
N SER A 23 -7.11 -7.73 15.81
CA SER A 23 -8.36 -8.34 16.31
C SER A 23 -8.14 -9.61 17.13
N GLU A 24 -7.11 -10.41 16.82
CA GLU A 24 -6.79 -11.63 17.56
C GLU A 24 -6.22 -11.31 18.95
N ALA A 25 -5.33 -10.31 19.03
CA ALA A 25 -4.74 -9.87 20.28
C ALA A 25 -5.65 -8.92 21.09
N GLY A 26 -6.67 -8.33 20.46
CA GLY A 26 -7.62 -7.43 21.09
C GLY A 26 -7.05 -6.05 21.45
N HIS A 27 -5.98 -5.62 20.78
CA HIS A 27 -5.34 -4.32 21.01
C HIS A 27 -4.71 -3.73 19.75
N GLU A 28 -4.38 -2.44 19.82
CA GLU A 28 -3.62 -1.74 18.78
C GLU A 28 -2.14 -2.16 18.82
N THR A 29 -1.53 -2.34 17.66
CA THR A 29 -0.10 -2.58 17.48
C THR A 29 0.52 -1.42 16.72
N ILE A 30 1.78 -1.13 16.99
CA ILE A 30 2.57 -0.14 16.24
C ILE A 30 3.84 -0.82 15.75
N HIS A 31 4.02 -0.87 14.44
CA HIS A 31 5.19 -1.48 13.80
C HIS A 31 6.03 -0.42 13.10
N ALA A 32 7.34 -0.46 13.31
CA ALA A 32 8.26 0.37 12.56
C ALA A 32 8.31 -0.10 11.10
N ILE A 33 8.06 0.81 10.17
CA ILE A 33 8.06 0.51 8.72
C ILE A 33 9.41 0.82 8.05
N ARG A 34 10.33 1.38 8.83
CA ARG A 34 11.74 1.57 8.48
C ARG A 34 12.58 1.57 9.77
N PRO A 35 13.92 1.41 9.67
CA PRO A 35 14.79 1.63 10.82
C PRO A 35 14.56 3.02 11.45
N ILE A 36 14.46 3.04 12.78
CA ILE A 36 14.31 4.24 13.61
C ILE A 36 15.59 4.36 14.44
N LYS A 37 16.26 5.52 14.36
CA LYS A 37 17.51 5.74 15.10
C LYS A 37 17.22 5.92 16.59
N ALA A 38 18.22 5.67 17.44
CA ALA A 38 18.11 6.05 18.85
C ALA A 38 17.80 7.55 18.96
N GLU A 39 16.90 7.91 19.89
CA GLU A 39 16.39 9.27 20.09
C GLU A 39 15.54 9.83 18.93
N GLU A 40 15.31 9.08 17.86
CA GLU A 40 14.34 9.47 16.83
C GLU A 40 12.91 9.23 17.33
N GLU A 41 12.06 10.25 17.22
CA GLU A 41 10.65 10.16 17.59
C GLU A 41 9.92 9.09 16.76
N VAL A 42 9.20 8.19 17.42
CA VAL A 42 8.27 7.25 16.74
C VAL A 42 7.05 8.04 16.30
N THR A 43 6.68 7.92 15.04
CA THR A 43 5.62 8.71 14.42
C THR A 43 4.69 7.82 13.63
N ILE A 44 3.39 8.11 13.72
CA ILE A 44 2.32 7.48 12.96
C ILE A 44 1.63 8.53 12.09
N TYR A 45 0.69 8.11 11.26
CA TYR A 45 -0.03 9.00 10.35
C TYR A 45 -1.53 8.81 10.50
N TYR A 46 -2.26 9.88 10.82
CA TYR A 46 -3.71 9.85 11.05
C TYR A 46 -4.54 10.38 9.86
N ASP A 47 -3.90 10.62 8.73
CA ASP A 47 -4.45 11.45 7.65
C ASP A 47 -4.72 10.57 6.41
N GLU A 48 -5.74 10.90 5.61
CA GLU A 48 -6.16 10.10 4.43
C GLU A 48 -5.20 10.23 3.22
N GLY A 49 -4.11 10.98 3.35
CA GLY A 49 -3.22 11.33 2.26
C GLY A 49 -3.53 12.69 1.64
N GLY A 50 -3.01 12.88 0.43
CA GLY A 50 -3.40 13.97 -0.46
C GLY A 50 -2.55 15.24 -0.38
N PRO A 51 -2.85 16.20 -1.26
CA PRO A 51 -2.08 17.44 -1.39
C PRO A 51 -2.20 18.33 -0.14
N SER A 52 -1.21 19.20 0.06
CA SER A 52 -1.03 20.08 1.23
C SER A 52 -2.25 20.95 1.53
N ASN A 53 -2.95 21.42 0.50
CA ASN A 53 -4.16 22.22 0.60
C ASN A 53 -5.37 21.46 1.17
N LEU A 54 -5.37 20.12 1.13
CA LEU A 54 -6.41 19.28 1.72
C LEU A 54 -5.96 18.72 3.08
N ARG A 55 -4.75 18.16 3.14
CA ARG A 55 -4.25 17.50 4.37
C ARG A 55 -4.02 18.49 5.52
N ARG A 56 -3.49 19.70 5.27
CA ARG A 56 -3.20 20.65 6.36
C ARG A 56 -4.48 21.16 7.05
N PRO A 57 -5.52 21.63 6.33
CA PRO A 57 -6.77 22.03 6.98
C PRO A 57 -7.45 20.85 7.69
N MET A 58 -7.37 19.65 7.12
CA MET A 58 -7.91 18.44 7.74
C MET A 58 -7.20 18.12 9.07
N LEU A 59 -5.86 18.11 9.09
CA LEU A 59 -5.08 17.91 10.31
C LEU A 59 -5.39 18.99 11.36
N LYS A 60 -5.50 20.26 10.95
CA LYS A 60 -5.83 21.37 11.85
C LYS A 60 -7.23 21.21 12.44
N LYS A 61 -8.21 20.83 11.62
CA LYS A 61 -9.60 20.63 12.03
C LYS A 61 -9.76 19.43 12.97
N SER A 62 -9.12 18.31 12.64
CA SER A 62 -9.29 17.05 13.37
C SER A 62 -8.43 16.98 14.64
N PHE A 63 -7.24 17.59 14.63
CA PHE A 63 -6.25 17.43 15.70
C PHE A 63 -5.72 18.75 16.28
N GLY A 64 -6.13 19.91 15.76
CA GLY A 64 -5.82 21.23 16.34
C GLY A 64 -4.42 21.80 16.03
N PHE A 65 -3.58 21.10 15.27
CA PHE A 65 -2.18 21.52 15.01
C PHE A 65 -1.91 21.85 13.54
N ASP A 66 -0.91 22.70 13.32
CA ASP A 66 -0.35 22.96 11.99
C ASP A 66 0.86 22.03 11.77
N CYS A 67 0.78 21.15 10.77
CA CYS A 67 1.81 20.16 10.56
C CYS A 67 3.12 20.80 10.08
N ALA A 68 4.18 20.64 10.86
CA ALA A 68 5.54 21.12 10.58
C ALA A 68 6.52 19.98 10.23
N CYS A 69 6.03 18.89 9.65
CA CYS A 69 6.92 17.81 9.17
C CYS A 69 7.74 18.26 7.96
N SER A 70 8.83 17.53 7.66
CA SER A 70 9.73 17.79 6.53
C SER A 70 9.01 17.99 5.20
N LEU A 71 7.94 17.23 4.96
CA LEU A 71 7.09 17.35 3.78
C LEU A 71 6.28 18.66 3.76
N CYS A 72 5.69 19.04 4.89
CA CYS A 72 4.95 20.30 5.01
C CYS A 72 5.87 21.52 4.93
N THR A 73 7.13 21.40 5.31
CA THR A 73 8.06 22.55 5.33
C THR A 73 8.90 22.64 4.06
N LEU A 74 8.60 21.84 3.03
CA LEU A 74 9.29 21.91 1.74
C LEU A 74 9.16 23.32 1.11
N PRO A 75 10.18 23.75 0.33
CA PRO A 75 10.07 24.92 -0.52
C PRO A 75 8.86 24.83 -1.46
N PRO A 76 8.22 25.95 -1.85
CA PRO A 76 6.97 25.95 -2.60
C PRO A 76 6.97 25.07 -3.86
N SER A 77 8.05 25.06 -4.65
CA SER A 77 8.15 24.24 -5.86
C SER A 77 8.23 22.74 -5.55
N GLN A 78 8.94 22.35 -4.49
CA GLN A 78 9.06 20.95 -4.07
C GLN A 78 7.76 20.47 -3.42
N LEU A 79 7.10 21.33 -2.65
CA LEU A 79 5.78 21.06 -2.09
C LEU A 79 4.75 20.85 -3.20
N GLN A 80 4.74 21.70 -4.23
CA GLN A 80 3.85 21.53 -5.39
C GLN A 80 4.09 20.20 -6.10
N ALA A 81 5.35 19.82 -6.32
CA ALA A 81 5.67 18.53 -6.94
C ALA A 81 5.19 17.32 -6.11
N SER A 82 5.27 17.40 -4.78
CA SER A 82 4.67 16.39 -3.87
C SER A 82 3.15 16.39 -3.96
N ASP A 83 2.53 17.57 -3.98
CA ASP A 83 1.08 17.70 -4.09
C ASP A 83 0.56 17.10 -5.41
N ASP A 84 1.26 17.32 -6.52
CA ASP A 84 0.95 16.74 -7.83
C ASP A 84 1.03 15.20 -7.81
N ARG A 85 2.09 14.64 -7.19
CA ARG A 85 2.21 13.18 -7.01
C ARG A 85 1.09 12.62 -6.14
N ARG A 86 0.72 13.30 -5.05
CA ARG A 86 -0.35 12.85 -4.15
C ARG A 86 -1.73 12.92 -4.81
N VAL A 87 -1.99 13.93 -5.63
CA VAL A 87 -3.19 13.97 -6.48
C VAL A 87 -3.18 12.81 -7.47
N ARG A 88 -2.03 12.51 -8.09
CA ARG A 88 -1.89 11.40 -9.01
C ARG A 88 -2.14 10.04 -8.34
N ILE A 89 -1.63 9.85 -7.12
CA ILE A 89 -1.88 8.66 -6.28
C ILE A 89 -3.39 8.47 -6.07
N GLN A 90 -4.10 9.51 -5.62
CA GLN A 90 -5.55 9.43 -5.37
C GLN A 90 -6.35 9.11 -6.64
N GLN A 91 -5.97 9.67 -7.79
CA GLN A 91 -6.59 9.36 -9.08
C GLN A 91 -6.35 7.91 -9.50
N LEU A 92 -5.14 7.39 -9.28
CA LEU A 92 -4.79 6.01 -9.57
C LEU A 92 -5.54 5.04 -8.66
N ASP A 93 -5.54 5.27 -7.35
CA ASP A 93 -6.29 4.47 -6.38
C ASP A 93 -7.78 4.39 -6.75
N THR A 94 -8.39 5.52 -7.10
CA THR A 94 -9.79 5.57 -7.53
C THR A 94 -10.03 4.77 -8.81
N SER A 95 -9.12 4.87 -9.78
CA SER A 95 -9.21 4.17 -11.06
C SER A 95 -9.04 2.65 -10.90
N ILE A 96 -8.12 2.22 -10.04
CA ILE A 96 -7.81 0.82 -9.75
C ILE A 96 -8.96 0.18 -8.96
N GLY A 97 -9.50 0.88 -7.96
CA GLY A 97 -10.64 0.42 -7.17
C GLY A 97 -11.97 0.35 -7.95
N ASN A 98 -12.03 0.88 -9.18
CA ASN A 98 -13.21 0.81 -10.01
C ASN A 98 -13.38 -0.59 -10.61
N SER A 99 -14.38 -1.34 -10.13
CA SER A 99 -14.67 -2.70 -10.60
C SER A 99 -14.97 -2.78 -12.11
N PHE A 100 -15.47 -1.70 -12.72
CA PHE A 100 -15.69 -1.63 -14.16
C PHE A 100 -14.36 -1.67 -14.94
N THR A 101 -13.32 -0.98 -14.46
CA THR A 101 -11.97 -1.02 -15.06
C THR A 101 -11.41 -2.44 -14.99
N MET A 102 -11.51 -3.10 -13.83
CA MET A 102 -11.08 -4.49 -13.64
C MET A 102 -11.79 -5.46 -14.59
N MET A 103 -13.08 -5.23 -14.86
CA MET A 103 -13.88 -6.08 -15.75
C MET A 103 -13.57 -5.85 -17.24
N ILE A 104 -13.58 -4.60 -17.68
CA ILE A 104 -13.53 -4.25 -19.11
C ILE A 104 -12.10 -4.11 -19.62
N ASN A 105 -11.17 -3.62 -18.78
CA ASN A 105 -9.80 -3.37 -19.18
C ASN A 105 -8.80 -3.73 -18.07
N PRO A 106 -8.70 -5.02 -17.71
CA PRO A 106 -7.79 -5.48 -16.65
C PRO A 106 -6.32 -5.15 -16.95
N LYS A 107 -5.92 -5.09 -18.23
CA LYS A 107 -4.58 -4.65 -18.64
C LYS A 107 -4.30 -3.20 -18.26
N ALA A 108 -5.28 -2.30 -18.46
CA ALA A 108 -5.14 -0.91 -17.99
C ALA A 108 -5.11 -0.83 -16.46
N GLY A 109 -5.86 -1.70 -15.76
CA GLY A 109 -5.79 -1.82 -14.31
C GLY A 109 -4.38 -2.16 -13.81
N LEU A 110 -3.73 -3.17 -14.39
CA LEU A 110 -2.34 -3.52 -14.03
C LEU A 110 -1.33 -2.41 -14.38
N LYS A 111 -1.50 -1.75 -15.52
CA LYS A 111 -0.66 -0.58 -15.87
C LYS A 111 -0.85 0.58 -14.90
N ALA A 112 -2.07 0.81 -14.42
CA ALA A 112 -2.36 1.80 -13.39
C ALA A 112 -1.70 1.38 -12.07
N CYS A 113 -1.72 0.10 -11.71
CA CYS A 113 -1.00 -0.41 -10.54
C CYS A 113 0.50 -0.15 -10.62
N LEU A 114 1.15 -0.42 -11.76
CA LEU A 114 2.58 -0.11 -11.95
C LEU A 114 2.86 1.40 -11.85
N SER A 115 1.99 2.22 -12.45
CA SER A 115 2.12 3.69 -12.35
C SER A 115 2.00 4.16 -10.90
N LEU A 116 1.12 3.53 -10.12
CA LEU A 116 0.90 3.83 -8.72
C LEU A 116 2.12 3.42 -7.88
N LEU A 117 2.69 2.25 -8.12
CA LEU A 117 3.92 1.80 -7.47
C LEU A 117 5.04 2.85 -7.59
N HIS A 118 5.35 3.26 -8.82
CA HIS A 118 6.40 4.26 -9.05
C HIS A 118 6.08 5.60 -8.39
N THR A 119 4.82 6.05 -8.47
CA THR A 119 4.43 7.34 -7.86
C THR A 119 4.53 7.29 -6.33
N LEU A 120 4.21 6.14 -5.71
CA LEU A 120 4.36 5.92 -4.27
C LEU A 120 5.82 5.88 -3.86
N GLU A 121 6.68 5.21 -4.62
CA GLU A 121 8.12 5.15 -4.36
C GLU A 121 8.78 6.53 -4.47
N GLU A 122 8.39 7.32 -5.47
CA GLU A 122 8.86 8.71 -5.62
C GLU A 122 8.40 9.63 -4.48
N GLU A 123 7.20 9.43 -3.95
CA GLU A 123 6.64 10.30 -2.90
C GLU A 123 7.05 9.90 -1.48
N TYR A 124 7.08 8.59 -1.19
CA TYR A 124 7.25 8.07 0.17
C TYR A 124 8.58 7.31 0.36
N GLY A 125 9.26 6.91 -0.71
CA GLY A 125 10.47 6.10 -0.64
C GLY A 125 10.25 4.82 0.18
N VAL A 126 11.11 4.57 1.17
CA VAL A 126 10.98 3.41 2.06
C VAL A 126 9.66 3.37 2.84
N CYS A 127 9.03 4.53 3.08
CA CYS A 127 7.74 4.61 3.76
C CYS A 127 6.56 4.21 2.86
N ALA A 128 6.78 3.88 1.57
CA ALA A 128 5.74 3.44 0.65
C ALA A 128 5.15 2.06 1.00
N VAL A 129 5.81 1.28 1.87
CA VAL A 129 5.47 -0.13 2.15
C VAL A 129 4.00 -0.36 2.53
N GLN A 130 3.39 0.55 3.29
CA GLN A 130 1.96 0.48 3.63
C GLN A 130 1.06 0.59 2.39
N HIS A 131 1.36 1.55 1.51
CA HIS A 131 0.61 1.74 0.27
C HIS A 131 0.83 0.57 -0.69
N ASN A 132 2.06 0.04 -0.73
CA ASN A 132 2.42 -1.11 -1.55
C ASN A 132 1.63 -2.36 -1.13
N ALA A 133 1.40 -2.59 0.17
CA ALA A 133 0.59 -3.71 0.65
C ALA A 133 -0.81 -3.75 0.03
N ARG A 134 -1.49 -2.59 0.01
CA ARG A 134 -2.82 -2.44 -0.60
C ARG A 134 -2.76 -2.57 -2.12
N LEU A 135 -1.82 -1.87 -2.75
CA LEU A 135 -1.61 -1.92 -4.20
C LEU A 135 -1.44 -3.35 -4.72
N TYR A 136 -0.59 -4.14 -4.07
CA TYR A 136 -0.37 -5.53 -4.46
C TYR A 136 -1.62 -6.39 -4.26
N TYR A 137 -2.45 -6.09 -3.26
CA TYR A 137 -3.73 -6.77 -3.11
C TYR A 137 -4.72 -6.40 -4.23
N ASP A 138 -4.74 -5.15 -4.69
CA ASP A 138 -5.55 -4.75 -5.85
C ASP A 138 -5.09 -5.45 -7.13
N ALA A 139 -3.78 -5.53 -7.36
CA ALA A 139 -3.22 -6.26 -8.50
C ALA A 139 -3.48 -7.78 -8.43
N PHE A 140 -3.43 -8.37 -7.23
CA PHE A 140 -3.85 -9.74 -6.97
C PHE A 140 -5.32 -9.97 -7.38
N GLN A 141 -6.23 -9.10 -6.94
CA GLN A 141 -7.65 -9.21 -7.26
C GLN A 141 -7.92 -9.14 -8.77
N ILE A 142 -7.21 -8.27 -9.50
CA ILE A 142 -7.28 -8.22 -10.96
C ILE A 142 -6.85 -9.55 -11.57
N CYS A 143 -5.70 -10.10 -11.16
CA CYS A 143 -5.17 -11.34 -11.74
C CYS A 143 -6.08 -12.54 -11.44
N ILE A 144 -6.46 -12.73 -10.18
CA ILE A 144 -7.24 -13.91 -9.76
C ILE A 144 -8.64 -13.90 -10.36
N ALA A 145 -9.25 -12.72 -10.56
CA ALA A 145 -10.54 -12.59 -11.22
C ALA A 145 -10.55 -13.00 -12.70
N HIS A 146 -9.38 -12.96 -13.35
CA HIS A 146 -9.16 -13.39 -14.73
C HIS A 146 -8.47 -14.75 -14.87
N GLY A 147 -8.32 -15.48 -13.74
CA GLY A 147 -7.78 -16.84 -13.69
C GLY A 147 -6.25 -16.93 -13.66
N ASP A 148 -5.53 -15.82 -13.54
CA ASP A 148 -4.07 -15.80 -13.58
C ASP A 148 -3.45 -16.12 -12.22
N VAL A 149 -3.33 -17.41 -11.92
CA VAL A 149 -2.86 -17.92 -10.63
C VAL A 149 -1.38 -17.58 -10.41
N GLY A 150 -0.55 -17.64 -11.46
CA GLY A 150 0.88 -17.35 -11.37
C GLY A 150 1.14 -15.93 -10.88
N ARG A 151 0.60 -14.91 -11.57
CA ARG A 151 0.80 -13.51 -11.14
C ARG A 151 0.04 -13.16 -9.88
N ALA A 152 -1.16 -13.72 -9.67
CA ALA A 152 -1.89 -13.55 -8.43
C ALA A 152 -1.04 -14.02 -7.23
N THR A 153 -0.40 -15.18 -7.31
CA THR A 153 0.47 -15.70 -6.24
C THR A 153 1.61 -14.73 -5.92
N THR A 154 2.28 -14.18 -6.94
CA THR A 154 3.37 -13.20 -6.76
C THR A 154 2.87 -11.92 -6.08
N PHE A 155 1.73 -11.37 -6.52
CA PHE A 155 1.15 -10.19 -5.91
C PHE A 155 0.69 -10.44 -4.47
N ALA A 156 0.10 -11.60 -4.21
CA ALA A 156 -0.25 -12.05 -2.86
C ALA A 156 0.99 -12.11 -1.96
N GLU A 157 2.12 -12.63 -2.46
CA GLU A 157 3.37 -12.73 -1.70
C GLU A 157 3.95 -11.34 -1.37
N ARG A 158 3.94 -10.42 -2.33
CA ARG A 158 4.40 -9.04 -2.11
C ARG A 158 3.52 -8.29 -1.12
N SER A 159 2.20 -8.46 -1.23
CA SER A 159 1.25 -7.91 -0.25
C SER A 159 1.49 -8.49 1.14
N TYR A 160 1.67 -9.81 1.26
CA TYR A 160 1.98 -10.49 2.52
C TYR A 160 3.26 -9.92 3.16
N ARG A 161 4.37 -9.85 2.42
CA ARG A 161 5.65 -9.32 2.93
C ARG A 161 5.52 -7.87 3.40
N ALA A 162 4.78 -7.04 2.66
CA ALA A 162 4.53 -5.66 3.05
C ALA A 162 3.65 -5.57 4.33
N LYS A 163 2.62 -6.42 4.44
CA LYS A 163 1.77 -6.51 5.64
C LYS A 163 2.51 -6.99 6.87
N VAL A 164 3.43 -7.94 6.73
CA VAL A 164 4.32 -8.38 7.81
C VAL A 164 5.09 -7.20 8.43
N ILE A 165 5.65 -6.33 7.58
CA ILE A 165 6.36 -5.12 8.03
C ILE A 165 5.41 -4.15 8.74
N CYS A 166 4.19 -4.01 8.21
CA CYS A 166 3.23 -2.99 8.62
C CYS A 166 2.38 -3.37 9.85
N GLU A 167 2.07 -4.65 10.00
CA GLU A 167 1.01 -5.16 10.90
C GLU A 167 1.46 -6.36 11.74
N GLY A 168 2.65 -6.93 11.47
CA GLY A 168 3.13 -8.15 12.10
C GLY A 168 2.61 -9.43 11.46
N GLU A 169 3.26 -10.54 11.77
CA GLU A 169 2.94 -11.89 11.27
C GLU A 169 1.60 -12.43 11.77
N ASP A 170 1.15 -11.92 12.92
CA ASP A 170 -0.01 -12.37 13.69
C ASP A 170 -1.28 -11.57 13.40
N SER A 171 -1.20 -10.48 12.61
CA SER A 171 -2.38 -9.76 12.14
C SER A 171 -3.29 -10.66 11.31
N THR A 172 -4.60 -10.58 11.54
CA THR A 172 -5.63 -11.29 10.77
C THR A 172 -5.48 -11.05 9.27
N GLU A 173 -5.19 -9.80 8.87
CA GLU A 173 -5.04 -9.47 7.45
C GLU A 173 -3.72 -10.00 6.87
N THR A 174 -2.64 -10.05 7.66
CA THR A 174 -1.38 -10.71 7.27
C THR A 174 -1.59 -12.21 7.06
N LEU A 175 -2.28 -12.89 7.99
CA LEU A 175 -2.60 -14.31 7.89
C LEU A 175 -3.54 -14.63 6.72
N ARG A 176 -4.53 -13.76 6.48
CA ARG A 176 -5.39 -13.84 5.30
C ARG A 176 -4.56 -13.75 4.03
N MET A 177 -3.63 -12.80 3.98
CA MET A 177 -2.80 -12.63 2.79
C MET A 177 -1.89 -13.85 2.55
N LYS A 178 -1.30 -14.41 3.63
CA LYS A 178 -0.56 -15.66 3.61
C LYS A 178 -1.39 -16.82 3.04
N SER A 179 -2.68 -16.89 3.37
CA SER A 179 -3.57 -17.94 2.86
C SER A 179 -3.70 -17.90 1.34
N PHE A 180 -3.75 -16.71 0.71
CA PHE A 180 -3.80 -16.60 -0.75
C PHE A 180 -2.45 -16.82 -1.42
N VAL A 181 -1.32 -16.66 -0.72
CA VAL A 181 -0.02 -17.12 -1.23
C VAL A 181 -0.02 -18.64 -1.37
N LEU A 182 -0.58 -19.34 -0.38
CA LEU A 182 -0.64 -20.80 -0.37
C LEU A 182 -1.66 -21.33 -1.38
N GLN A 183 -2.88 -20.77 -1.35
CA GLN A 183 -4.02 -21.21 -2.14
C GLN A 183 -4.81 -19.99 -2.70
N PRO A 184 -4.31 -19.33 -3.75
CA PRO A 184 -4.94 -18.11 -4.29
C PRO A 184 -6.35 -18.35 -4.84
N THR A 185 -6.66 -19.58 -5.27
CA THR A 185 -7.96 -19.97 -5.82
C THR A 185 -9.08 -20.03 -4.78
N THR A 186 -8.79 -19.91 -3.48
CA THR A 186 -9.83 -19.78 -2.43
C THR A 186 -10.44 -18.39 -2.39
N HIS A 187 -9.85 -17.42 -3.09
CA HIS A 187 -10.41 -16.09 -3.20
C HIS A 187 -11.76 -16.14 -3.94
N SER A 188 -12.76 -15.43 -3.42
CA SER A 188 -14.14 -15.48 -3.92
C SER A 188 -14.30 -15.01 -5.37
N SER A 189 -13.37 -14.20 -5.88
CA SER A 189 -13.39 -13.73 -7.26
C SER A 189 -12.69 -14.67 -8.26
N PHE A 190 -12.11 -15.80 -7.84
CA PHE A 190 -11.35 -16.66 -8.73
C PHE A 190 -12.11 -17.02 -10.02
N GLY A 191 -11.56 -16.59 -11.16
CA GLY A 191 -12.14 -16.82 -12.49
C GLY A 191 -13.52 -16.19 -12.72
N ALA A 192 -13.99 -15.30 -11.85
CA ALA A 192 -15.34 -14.76 -11.90
C ALA A 192 -15.60 -13.83 -13.11
N LEU A 193 -14.55 -13.26 -13.71
CA LEU A 193 -14.66 -12.36 -14.86
C LEU A 193 -14.21 -13.04 -16.16
N SER A 194 -13.11 -13.79 -16.12
CA SER A 194 -12.58 -14.49 -17.28
C SER A 194 -11.63 -15.62 -16.86
N LEU A 195 -11.31 -16.50 -17.81
CA LEU A 195 -10.25 -17.50 -17.71
C LEU A 195 -9.22 -17.35 -18.84
N ARG A 196 -9.20 -16.20 -19.54
CA ARG A 196 -8.27 -15.95 -20.65
C ARG A 196 -6.82 -15.88 -20.21
N TRP A 197 -6.55 -15.57 -18.94
CA TRP A 197 -5.22 -15.49 -18.38
C TRP A 197 -4.90 -16.70 -17.51
N LYS A 198 -5.60 -17.82 -17.71
CA LYS A 198 -5.37 -19.03 -16.91
C LYS A 198 -3.91 -19.46 -17.01
N THR A 199 -3.28 -19.49 -15.85
CA THR A 199 -1.93 -20.00 -15.61
C THR A 199 -1.98 -20.87 -14.36
N ASP A 200 -1.01 -21.76 -14.19
CA ASP A 200 -0.84 -22.54 -12.96
C ASP A 200 0.21 -21.91 -12.04
N LYS A 201 0.27 -22.33 -10.77
CA LYS A 201 1.20 -21.77 -9.77
C LYS A 201 2.66 -22.08 -10.13
N GLU A 202 2.91 -23.22 -10.78
CA GLU A 202 4.24 -23.65 -11.24
C GLU A 202 4.77 -22.84 -12.43
N GLU A 203 3.92 -22.08 -13.12
CA GLU A 203 4.30 -21.24 -14.27
C GLU A 203 4.79 -19.83 -13.84
N ALA A 204 4.94 -19.59 -12.54
CA ALA A 204 5.49 -18.34 -12.03
C ALA A 204 6.93 -18.11 -12.53
N PHE A 205 7.18 -16.95 -13.12
CA PHE A 205 8.43 -16.60 -13.81
C PHE A 205 9.66 -16.76 -12.89
N SER A 206 10.66 -17.52 -13.33
CA SER A 206 11.93 -17.70 -12.62
C SER A 206 12.85 -16.51 -12.89
N GLY A 207 12.81 -15.48 -12.03
CA GLY A 207 13.64 -14.28 -12.20
C GLY A 207 13.34 -13.17 -11.19
N TYR A 208 13.13 -13.53 -9.92
CA TYR A 208 12.80 -12.59 -8.85
C TYR A 208 13.69 -11.34 -8.86
N ASP A 209 13.06 -10.17 -8.74
CA ASP A 209 13.69 -8.84 -8.61
C ASP A 209 14.52 -8.34 -9.81
N THR A 210 14.24 -8.85 -11.01
CA THR A 210 14.78 -8.30 -12.27
C THR A 210 13.83 -7.28 -12.91
N VAL A 211 14.36 -6.36 -13.72
CA VAL A 211 13.53 -5.41 -14.51
C VAL A 211 12.59 -6.16 -15.46
N GLU A 212 13.05 -7.28 -16.00
CA GLU A 212 12.30 -8.20 -16.85
C GLU A 212 11.14 -8.83 -16.08
N PHE A 213 11.34 -9.19 -14.81
CA PHE A 213 10.29 -9.73 -13.94
C PHE A 213 9.24 -8.67 -13.59
N GLU A 214 9.64 -7.44 -13.25
CA GLU A 214 8.67 -6.36 -13.03
C GLU A 214 7.84 -6.07 -14.28
N LYS A 215 8.51 -6.04 -15.45
CA LYS A 215 7.81 -5.92 -16.72
C LYS A 215 6.83 -7.07 -16.90
N TRP A 216 7.25 -8.32 -16.74
CA TRP A 216 6.37 -9.48 -16.83
C TRP A 216 5.16 -9.37 -15.89
N LEU A 217 5.41 -9.07 -14.61
CA LEU A 217 4.42 -9.05 -13.54
C LEU A 217 3.26 -8.07 -13.81
N PHE A 218 3.57 -6.90 -14.37
CA PHE A 218 2.57 -5.88 -14.73
C PHE A 218 2.19 -5.86 -16.22
N SER A 219 2.82 -6.69 -17.06
CA SER A 219 2.54 -6.80 -18.50
C SER A 219 1.51 -7.88 -18.82
N GLN A 220 1.00 -7.84 -20.05
CA GLN A 220 0.19 -8.88 -20.66
C GLN A 220 0.22 -8.75 -22.18
#